data_AF-A0A951RDJ5-F1
#
_entry.id   AF-A0A951RDJ5-F1
#
_cell.length_a   1.000
_cell.length_b   1.000
_cell.length_c   1.000
_cell.angle_alpha   90.00
_cell.angle_beta   90.00
_cell.angle_gamma   90.00
#
_symmetry.space_group_name_H-M   'P 1'
#
loop_
_entity.id
_entity.type
_entity.pdbx_description
1 polymer ?
#
loop_
_entity_poly.entity_id
_entity_poly.type
_entity_poly.pdbx_seq_one_letter_code
_entity_poly.pdbx_strand_id
1 'polypeptide(L)'
;MNKKLSYPLDISTKEAMKEIARGIPCLLKLFYRLLRDDRTPRAVKWWIGGTALYLILPINLKFKSLKRFPVRLLNYIDDVVVIATMVQRIFNNTPEELLEELWDHDVSLSEWQSLLFKIKTDIQNFI
;
A
#
# COMPACT_ATOMS: atom_id res chain seq x y z
N MET A 1 14.21 -13.18 13.71
CA MET A 1 15.04 -11.97 13.88
C MET A 1 14.17 -10.92 14.55
N ASN A 2 14.47 -10.54 15.78
CA ASN A 2 13.64 -9.66 16.59
C ASN A 2 13.89 -8.21 16.13
N LYS A 3 13.12 -7.71 15.16
CA LYS A 3 13.22 -6.34 14.66
C LYS A 3 12.79 -5.41 15.81
N LYS A 4 13.76 -4.77 16.48
CA LYS A 4 13.48 -3.71 17.45
C LYS A 4 12.69 -2.63 16.72
N LEU A 5 11.41 -2.48 17.06
CA LEU A 5 10.57 -1.39 16.60
C LEU A 5 11.20 -0.09 17.11
N SER A 6 11.97 0.58 16.25
CA SER A 6 12.80 1.73 16.59
C SER A 6 12.01 3.04 16.47
N TYR A 7 10.70 3.01 16.70
CA TYR A 7 9.92 4.23 16.77
C TYR A 7 10.09 4.89 18.13
N PRO A 8 10.21 6.22 18.16
CA PRO A 8 9.91 6.92 19.39
C PRO A 8 8.39 6.75 19.60
N LEU A 9 8.03 6.01 20.65
CA LEU A 9 6.64 5.63 20.99
C LEU A 9 5.78 6.84 21.39
N ASP A 10 6.31 8.06 21.28
CA ASP A 10 5.75 9.34 21.73
C ASP A 10 5.02 10.14 20.62
N ILE A 11 5.19 9.81 19.34
CA ILE A 11 4.54 10.57 18.26
C ILE A 11 3.00 10.50 18.36
N SER A 12 2.31 11.61 18.11
CA SER A 12 0.84 11.62 18.14
C SER A 12 0.25 10.77 17.01
N THR A 13 -0.96 10.21 17.20
CA THR A 13 -1.74 9.57 16.10
C THR A 13 -1.89 10.52 14.91
N LYS A 14 -2.04 11.83 15.15
CA LYS A 14 -2.11 12.86 14.11
C LYS A 14 -0.82 12.96 13.30
N GLU A 15 0.34 12.88 13.96
CA GLU A 15 1.65 12.90 13.32
C GLU A 15 1.90 11.61 12.54
N ALA A 16 1.54 10.46 13.12
CA ALA A 16 1.61 9.18 12.42
C ALA A 16 0.75 9.19 11.13
N MET A 17 -0.49 9.68 11.19
CA MET A 17 -1.35 9.83 10.01
C MET A 17 -0.74 10.76 8.96
N LYS A 18 -0.13 11.88 9.39
CA LYS A 18 0.53 12.83 8.50
C LYS A 18 1.71 12.17 7.78
N GLU A 19 2.58 11.47 8.49
CA GLU A 19 3.73 10.79 7.91
C GLU A 19 3.32 9.61 7.01
N ILE A 20 2.27 8.88 7.37
CA ILE A 20 1.65 7.89 6.47
C ILE A 20 1.21 8.55 5.17
N ALA A 21 0.48 9.68 5.25
CA ALA A 21 0.01 10.40 4.07
C ALA A 21 1.17 10.91 3.19
N ARG A 22 2.27 11.36 3.81
CA ARG A 22 3.49 11.82 3.09
C ARG A 22 4.22 10.67 2.38
N GLY A 23 4.13 9.45 2.89
CA GLY A 23 4.68 8.28 2.21
C GLY A 23 3.87 7.76 1.03
N ILE A 24 2.60 8.16 0.87
CA ILE A 24 1.77 7.75 -0.29
C ILE A 24 2.43 8.10 -1.64
N PRO A 25 2.84 9.35 -1.93
CA PRO A 25 3.52 9.67 -3.18
C PRO A 25 4.83 8.88 -3.36
N CYS A 26 5.56 8.64 -2.27
CA CYS A 26 6.79 7.85 -2.29
C CYS A 26 6.52 6.38 -2.60
N LEU A 27 5.39 5.83 -2.15
CA LEU A 27 4.93 4.48 -2.44
C LEU A 27 4.55 4.31 -3.92
N LEU A 28 3.87 5.30 -4.49
CA LEU A 28 3.59 5.33 -5.94
C LEU A 28 4.89 5.41 -6.74
N LYS A 29 5.86 6.22 -6.30
CA LYS A 29 7.18 6.33 -6.91
C LYS A 29 7.96 5.01 -6.82
N LEU A 30 7.88 4.31 -5.68
CA LEU A 30 8.46 2.98 -5.49
C LEU A 30 7.88 1.99 -6.49
N PHE A 31 6.55 1.92 -6.67
CA PHE A 31 5.92 1.03 -7.64
C PHE A 31 6.39 1.32 -9.07
N TYR A 32 6.48 2.60 -9.42
CA TYR A 32 7.01 3.01 -10.72
C TYR A 32 8.48 2.62 -10.92
N ARG A 33 9.32 2.78 -9.91
CA ARG A 33 10.73 2.36 -9.95
C ARG A 33 10.86 0.84 -10.06
N LEU A 34 10.06 0.09 -9.32
CA LEU A 34 10.01 -1.38 -9.39
C LEU A 34 9.64 -1.87 -10.80
N LEU A 35 8.70 -1.21 -11.48
CA LEU A 35 8.39 -1.54 -12.88
C LEU A 35 9.60 -1.40 -13.81
N ARG A 36 10.45 -0.41 -13.55
CA ARG A 36 11.61 -0.06 -14.40
C ARG A 36 12.90 -0.79 -14.03
N ASP A 37 13.05 -1.22 -12.79
CA ASP A 37 14.26 -1.92 -12.35
C ASP A 37 14.29 -3.36 -12.87
N ASP A 38 15.39 -3.77 -13.49
CA ASP A 38 15.57 -5.10 -14.09
C ASP A 38 15.72 -6.21 -13.05
N ARG A 39 16.12 -5.87 -11.82
CA ARG A 39 16.22 -6.80 -10.69
C ARG A 39 14.84 -7.19 -10.14
N THR A 40 13.81 -6.40 -10.42
CA THR A 40 12.45 -6.66 -9.93
C THR A 40 11.86 -7.91 -10.59
N PRO A 41 11.36 -8.89 -9.80
CA PRO A 41 10.74 -10.09 -10.34
C PRO A 41 9.55 -9.77 -11.26
N ARG A 42 9.44 -10.49 -12.38
CA ARG A 42 8.37 -10.27 -13.38
C ARG A 42 6.97 -10.36 -12.77
N ALA A 43 6.76 -11.26 -11.80
CA ALA A 43 5.50 -11.41 -11.10
C ALA A 43 5.07 -10.10 -10.40
N VAL A 44 6.02 -9.38 -9.79
CA VAL A 44 5.77 -8.10 -9.13
C VAL A 44 5.38 -7.04 -10.17
N LYS A 45 6.07 -7.01 -11.31
CA LYS A 45 5.71 -6.10 -12.42
C LYS A 45 4.31 -6.38 -12.95
N TRP A 46 3.92 -7.66 -13.05
CA TRP A 46 2.55 -8.05 -13.41
C TRP A 46 1.51 -7.61 -12.39
N TRP A 47 1.79 -7.70 -11.10
CA TRP A 47 0.89 -7.20 -10.07
C TRP A 47 0.70 -5.68 -10.19
N ILE A 48 1.78 -4.92 -10.30
CA ILE A 48 1.69 -3.45 -10.42
C ILE A 48 0.95 -3.07 -11.71
N GLY A 49 1.38 -3.62 -12.85
CA GLY A 49 0.79 -3.31 -14.16
C GLY A 49 -0.67 -3.77 -14.26
N GLY A 50 -0.98 -4.97 -13.78
CA GLY A 50 -2.32 -5.56 -13.80
C GLY A 50 -3.29 -4.79 -12.91
N THR A 51 -2.88 -4.42 -11.68
CA THR A 51 -3.71 -3.59 -10.80
C THR A 51 -3.89 -2.18 -11.35
N ALA A 52 -2.85 -1.54 -11.88
CA ALA A 52 -2.99 -0.23 -12.52
C ALA A 52 -3.94 -0.29 -13.73
N LEU A 53 -3.81 -1.33 -14.55
CA LEU A 53 -4.68 -1.56 -15.70
C LEU A 53 -6.13 -1.81 -15.26
N TYR A 54 -6.35 -2.59 -14.20
CA TYR A 54 -7.66 -2.83 -13.60
C TYR A 54 -8.34 -1.53 -13.14
N LEU A 55 -7.62 -0.68 -12.41
CA LEU A 55 -8.14 0.57 -11.86
C LEU A 55 -8.39 1.65 -12.93
N ILE A 56 -7.57 1.69 -13.99
CA ILE A 56 -7.72 2.67 -15.08
C ILE A 56 -8.79 2.23 -16.07
N LEU A 57 -8.84 0.93 -16.38
CA LEU A 57 -9.82 0.46 -17.34
C LEU A 57 -11.22 0.57 -16.74
N PRO A 58 -12.20 1.02 -17.54
CA PRO A 58 -13.60 0.86 -17.20
C PRO A 58 -14.04 -0.60 -17.34
N ILE A 59 -13.23 -1.60 -16.91
CA ILE A 59 -13.61 -3.03 -16.90
C ILE A 59 -14.82 -3.27 -15.99
N ASN A 60 -15.23 -2.29 -15.18
CA ASN A 60 -16.61 -2.20 -14.71
C ASN A 60 -17.59 -1.88 -15.86
N LEU A 61 -17.48 -2.61 -16.98
CA LEU A 61 -18.50 -2.73 -18.00
C LEU A 61 -19.65 -3.50 -17.38
N LYS A 62 -20.61 -2.73 -16.84
CA LYS A 62 -22.01 -3.08 -16.58
C LYS A 62 -22.33 -3.70 -15.21
N PHE A 63 -22.43 -2.84 -14.20
CA PHE A 63 -23.71 -2.63 -13.52
C PHE A 63 -24.08 -1.15 -13.49
N LYS A 64 -24.13 -0.52 -14.67
CA LYS A 64 -24.71 0.82 -14.84
C LYS A 64 -26.21 0.85 -14.47
N SER A 65 -26.82 -0.30 -14.14
CA SER A 65 -28.23 -0.48 -13.78
C SER A 65 -28.51 -0.66 -12.28
N LEU A 66 -27.55 -1.12 -11.44
CA LEU A 66 -27.76 -1.26 -9.99
C LEU A 66 -27.07 -0.12 -9.20
N LYS A 67 -27.54 1.11 -9.40
CA LYS A 67 -27.23 2.26 -8.53
C LYS A 67 -28.06 2.27 -7.24
N ARG A 68 -28.38 1.11 -6.67
CA ARG A 68 -29.14 1.02 -5.42
C ARG A 68 -28.18 0.67 -4.29
N PHE A 69 -28.24 1.43 -3.20
CA PHE A 69 -27.59 1.06 -1.94
C PHE A 69 -28.11 -0.33 -1.52
N PRO A 70 -27.27 -1.28 -1.06
CA PRO A 70 -25.85 -1.19 -0.68
C PRO A 70 -24.82 -1.60 -1.75
N VAL A 71 -25.24 -1.94 -2.97
CA VAL A 71 -24.36 -2.50 -4.03
C VAL A 71 -23.20 -1.57 -4.40
N ARG A 72 -23.38 -0.26 -4.27
CA ARG A 72 -22.32 0.74 -4.49
C ARG A 72 -21.15 0.61 -3.51
N LEU A 73 -21.39 0.22 -2.26
CA LEU A 73 -20.33 0.06 -1.27
C LEU A 73 -19.51 -1.20 -1.53
N LEU A 74 -20.17 -2.30 -1.91
CA LEU A 74 -19.51 -3.55 -2.30
C LEU A 74 -18.55 -3.35 -3.48
N ASN A 75 -18.89 -2.48 -4.43
CA ASN A 75 -18.03 -2.19 -5.57
C ASN A 75 -16.67 -1.58 -5.18
N TYR A 76 -16.60 -0.75 -4.13
CA TYR A 76 -15.31 -0.15 -3.71
C TYR A 76 -14.45 -1.09 -2.87
N ILE A 77 -15.07 -2.08 -2.20
CA ILE A 77 -14.34 -3.05 -1.38
C ILE A 77 -13.43 -3.91 -2.28
N ASP A 78 -13.91 -4.28 -3.47
CA ASP A 78 -13.13 -5.06 -4.42
C ASP A 78 -11.85 -4.34 -4.86
N ASP A 79 -11.94 -3.05 -5.21
CA ASP A 79 -10.77 -2.22 -5.55
C ASP A 79 -9.74 -2.20 -4.42
N VAL A 80 -10.20 -2.04 -3.17
CA VAL A 80 -9.33 -2.03 -1.98
C VAL A 80 -8.66 -3.40 -1.78
N VAL A 81 -9.40 -4.49 -1.97
CA VAL A 81 -8.85 -5.86 -1.86
C VAL A 81 -7.79 -6.10 -2.94
N VAL A 82 -8.02 -5.67 -4.18
CA VAL A 82 -7.05 -5.79 -5.28
C VAL A 82 -5.78 -4.99 -4.96
N ILE A 83 -5.91 -3.75 -4.51
CA ILE A 83 -4.77 -2.91 -4.13
C ILE A 83 -4.01 -3.54 -2.96
N ALA A 84 -4.71 -3.97 -1.90
CA ALA A 84 -4.07 -4.61 -0.75
C ALA A 84 -3.32 -5.90 -1.13
N THR A 85 -3.90 -6.70 -2.02
CA THR A 85 -3.27 -7.92 -2.55
C THR A 85 -2.02 -7.59 -3.36
N MET A 86 -2.09 -6.58 -4.24
CA MET A 86 -0.94 -6.10 -5.00
C MET A 86 0.20 -5.68 -4.05
N VAL A 87 -0.12 -4.84 -3.06
CA VAL A 87 0.85 -4.36 -2.05
C VAL A 87 1.49 -5.54 -1.32
N GLN A 88 0.68 -6.48 -0.82
CA GLN A 88 1.19 -7.68 -0.14
C GLN A 88 2.11 -8.51 -1.04
N ARG A 89 1.76 -8.66 -2.33
CA ARG A 89 2.57 -9.41 -3.29
C ARG A 89 3.89 -8.71 -3.61
N ILE A 90 3.91 -7.38 -3.66
CA ILE A 90 5.14 -6.59 -3.82
C ILE A 90 6.08 -6.86 -2.64
N PHE A 91 5.58 -6.70 -1.40
CA PHE A 91 6.38 -6.88 -0.20
C PHE A 91 6.86 -8.33 0.02
N ASN A 92 6.05 -9.33 -0.33
CA ASN A 92 6.41 -10.73 -0.12
C ASN A 92 7.37 -11.29 -1.19
N ASN A 93 7.38 -10.72 -2.39
CA ASN A 93 8.14 -11.26 -3.53
C ASN A 93 9.29 -10.37 -3.97
N THR A 94 9.54 -9.24 -3.31
CA THR A 94 10.66 -8.34 -3.60
C THR A 94 11.63 -8.38 -2.42
N PRO A 95 12.95 -8.52 -2.65
CA PRO A 95 13.94 -8.42 -1.59
C PRO A 95 13.80 -7.10 -0.82
N GLU A 96 13.92 -7.16 0.51
CA GLU A 96 13.76 -5.98 1.37
C GLU A 96 14.80 -4.91 1.04
N GLU A 97 16.02 -5.32 0.70
CA GLU A 97 17.12 -4.43 0.34
C GLU A 97 16.79 -3.63 -0.93
N LEU A 98 16.16 -4.26 -1.91
CA LEU A 98 15.73 -3.59 -3.14
C LEU A 98 14.58 -2.62 -2.88
N LEU A 99 13.64 -2.99 -2.00
CA LEU A 99 12.53 -2.12 -1.62
C LEU A 99 13.01 -0.86 -0.90
N GLU A 100 13.92 -1.00 0.06
CA GLU A 100 14.53 0.12 0.78
C GLU A 100 15.43 0.97 -0.15
N GLU A 101 16.20 0.36 -1.06
CA GLU A 101 17.02 1.08 -2.05
C GLU A 101 16.18 1.97 -2.97
N LEU A 102 15.00 1.50 -3.39
CA LEU A 102 14.11 2.22 -4.29
C LEU A 102 13.14 3.16 -3.57
N TRP A 103 13.05 3.07 -2.25
CA TRP A 103 12.23 3.92 -1.40
C TRP A 103 12.79 5.34 -1.31
N ASP A 104 11.93 6.36 -1.28
CA ASP A 104 12.33 7.77 -1.40
C ASP A 104 11.55 8.63 -0.42
N HIS A 105 11.80 8.41 0.86
CA HIS A 105 11.17 9.15 1.94
C HIS A 105 12.20 9.42 3.04
N ASP A 106 11.95 10.45 3.84
CA ASP A 106 12.81 10.84 4.98
C ASP A 106 12.90 9.76 6.08
N VAL A 107 12.02 8.76 6.02
CA VAL A 107 11.84 7.67 6.99
C VAL A 107 11.96 6.36 6.23
N SER A 108 12.62 5.35 6.80
CA SER A 108 12.79 4.06 6.12
C SER A 108 11.45 3.38 5.84
N LEU A 109 11.40 2.48 4.87
CA LEU A 109 10.16 1.80 4.49
C LEU A 109 9.64 0.93 5.63
N SER A 110 10.54 0.24 6.33
CA SER A 110 10.22 -0.56 7.52
C SER A 110 9.65 0.28 8.67
N GLU A 111 10.21 1.48 8.89
CA GLU A 111 9.65 2.43 9.85
C GLU A 111 8.27 2.92 9.41
N TRP A 112 8.14 3.35 8.16
CA TRP A 112 6.86 3.80 7.62
C TRP A 112 5.75 2.73 7.75
N GLN A 113 6.08 1.45 7.54
CA GLN A 113 5.16 0.34 7.79
C GLN A 113 4.74 0.25 9.26
N SER A 114 5.66 0.46 10.19
CA SER A 114 5.36 0.41 11.63
C SER A 114 4.40 1.52 12.10
N LEU A 115 4.34 2.67 11.40
CA LEU A 115 3.29 3.67 11.61
C LEU A 115 1.89 3.11 11.36
N LEU A 116 1.73 2.29 10.32
CA LEU A 116 0.45 1.65 10.01
C LEU A 116 0.01 0.71 11.15
N PHE A 117 0.96 -0.02 11.73
CA PHE A 117 0.70 -0.89 12.89
C PHE A 117 0.32 -0.10 14.15
N LYS A 118 0.92 1.07 14.35
CA LYS A 118 0.54 1.98 15.44
C LYS A 118 -0.92 2.42 15.30
N ILE A 119 -1.31 2.93 14.12
CA ILE A 119 -2.69 3.34 13.87
C ILE A 119 -3.67 2.19 14.08
N LYS A 120 -3.34 0.99 13.57
CA LYS A 120 -4.18 -0.19 13.78
C LYS A 120 -4.38 -0.48 15.27
N THR A 121 -3.30 -0.45 16.05
CA THR A 121 -3.33 -0.69 17.50
C THR A 121 -4.13 0.38 18.23
N ASP A 122 -3.91 1.66 17.92
CA ASP A 122 -4.63 2.78 18.52
C ASP A 122 -6.14 2.69 18.25
N ILE A 123 -6.55 2.35 17.02
CA ILE A 123 -7.96 2.16 16.66
C ILE A 123 -8.56 0.98 17.43
N GLN A 124 -7.83 -0.14 17.54
CA GLN A 124 -8.31 -1.32 18.27
C GLN A 124 -8.47 -1.05 19.77
N ASN A 125 -7.66 -0.17 20.36
CA ASN A 125 -7.77 0.21 21.77
C ASN A 125 -8.91 1.21 22.03
N PHE A 126 -9.43 1.86 20.99
CA PHE A 126 -10.50 2.86 21.09
C PHE A 126 -11.91 2.25 20.93
N ILE A 127 -12.01 1.05 20.35
CA ILE A 127 -13.25 0.27 20.17
C ILE A 127 -13.40 -0.70 21.33
#